data_AF-A0A952XN71-F1
#
_entry.id   AF-A0A952XN71-F1
#
_cell.length_a   1.000
_cell.length_b   1.000
_cell.length_c   1.000
_cell.angle_alpha   90.00
_cell.angle_beta   90.00
_cell.angle_gamma   90.00
#
_symmetry.space_group_name_H-M   'P 1'
#
loop_
_entity.id
_entity.type
_entity.pdbx_description
1 polymer ?
#
loop_
_entity_poly.entity_id
_entity_poly.type
_entity_poly.pdbx_seq_one_letter_code
_entity_poly.pdbx_strand_id
1 'polypeptide(L)'
;MRTSGVSASRRIETARRGKVSSAAGRPFADHLSADALGEAGQVLAPAGIAVIDGLLAVQEVENDPQQETRRKALRHGAEVLQQLDDLRHDILAGRVPEARLRALATTLASRIALATDPDLAVVLEEIHLRAEVELAKLDAAP
;
A
#
# COMPACT_ATOMS: atom_id res chain seq x y z
N MET A 1 -47.89 31.84 10.11
CA MET A 1 -46.87 30.81 9.78
C MET A 1 -45.64 31.09 10.64
N ARG A 2 -45.27 30.16 11.52
CA ARG A 2 -44.18 30.32 12.50
C ARG A 2 -42.89 29.75 11.90
N THR A 3 -41.83 30.55 11.81
CA THR A 3 -40.50 30.12 11.38
C THR A 3 -39.64 29.81 12.60
N SER A 4 -39.42 28.52 12.84
CA SER A 4 -38.37 27.99 13.73
C SER A 4 -37.38 27.31 12.79
N GLY A 5 -36.10 27.63 12.76
CA GLY A 5 -35.19 27.82 13.89
C GLY A 5 -34.08 26.79 13.69
N VAL A 6 -33.01 27.20 13.00
CA VAL A 6 -31.79 26.40 12.82
C VAL A 6 -31.20 26.10 14.19
N SER A 7 -30.89 24.83 14.48
CA SER A 7 -30.08 24.46 15.64
C SER A 7 -29.05 23.39 15.29
N ALA A 8 -27.82 23.89 15.17
CA ALA A 8 -26.51 23.33 15.48
C ALA A 8 -26.26 21.81 15.44
N SER A 9 -25.35 21.44 14.54
CA SER A 9 -24.66 20.15 14.45
C SER A 9 -23.62 19.92 15.56
N ARG A 10 -23.60 18.66 16.02
CA ARG A 10 -22.43 17.79 16.28
C ARG A 10 -21.46 18.17 17.41
N ARG A 11 -21.49 17.36 18.47
CA ARG A 11 -20.37 17.14 19.41
C ARG A 11 -19.86 15.71 19.20
N ILE A 12 -18.66 15.55 18.64
CA ILE A 12 -17.93 14.27 18.64
C ILE A 12 -17.02 14.30 19.86
N GLU A 13 -17.25 13.41 20.81
CA GLU A 13 -16.36 13.24 21.96
C GLU A 13 -15.09 12.51 21.54
N THR A 14 -13.97 13.05 22.00
CA THR A 14 -12.61 12.60 21.72
C THR A 14 -12.30 11.27 22.41
N ALA A 15 -11.74 10.34 21.65
CA ALA A 15 -11.33 9.01 22.05
C ALA A 15 -10.38 8.98 23.26
N ARG A 16 -10.62 8.04 24.18
CA ARG A 16 -9.63 7.64 25.19
C ARG A 16 -8.54 6.79 24.54
N ARG A 17 -7.30 7.23 24.71
CA ARG A 17 -6.06 6.56 24.31
C ARG A 17 -5.95 5.20 25.03
N GLY A 18 -6.24 4.12 24.31
CA GLY A 18 -5.85 2.77 24.69
C GLY A 18 -4.33 2.61 24.56
N LYS A 19 -3.72 2.06 25.61
CA LYS A 19 -2.29 1.75 25.71
C LYS A 19 -1.86 0.84 24.56
N VAL A 20 -1.16 1.40 23.57
CA VAL A 20 -0.45 0.61 22.55
C VAL A 20 0.75 -0.02 23.25
N SER A 21 0.63 -1.30 23.61
CA SER A 21 1.79 -2.12 23.88
C SER A 21 2.59 -2.22 22.58
N SER A 22 3.78 -1.65 22.57
CA SER A 22 4.75 -1.78 21.49
C SER A 22 5.10 -3.26 21.29
N ALA A 23 4.35 -3.92 20.42
CA ALA A 23 4.76 -5.14 19.76
C ALA A 23 5.68 -4.75 18.60
N ALA A 24 6.95 -4.51 18.90
CA ALA A 24 8.01 -4.39 17.91
C ALA A 24 9.36 -4.58 18.60
N GLY A 25 10.11 -5.60 18.16
CA GLY A 25 11.54 -5.70 18.45
C GLY A 25 11.98 -6.78 19.46
N ARG A 26 11.27 -7.91 19.56
CA ARG A 26 11.76 -9.06 20.36
C ARG A 26 12.07 -10.39 19.65
N PRO A 27 12.10 -10.54 18.30
CA PRO A 27 12.57 -11.80 17.73
C PRO A 27 14.11 -11.90 17.74
N PHE A 28 14.83 -10.79 17.55
CA PHE A 28 16.29 -10.82 17.41
C PHE A 28 17.04 -11.06 18.74
N ALA A 29 16.55 -10.50 19.84
CA ALA A 29 17.19 -10.62 21.15
C ALA A 29 17.09 -12.03 21.74
N ASP A 30 16.00 -12.74 21.46
CA ASP A 30 15.80 -14.12 21.93
C ASP A 30 16.76 -15.10 21.23
N HIS A 31 17.14 -14.83 19.97
CA HIS A 31 18.15 -15.62 19.26
C HIS A 31 19.59 -15.36 19.74
N LEU A 32 19.91 -14.14 20.19
CA LEU A 32 21.21 -13.83 20.80
C LEU A 32 21.35 -14.42 22.22
N SER A 33 20.24 -14.58 22.92
CA SER A 33 20.22 -15.08 24.31
C SER A 33 20.43 -16.59 24.40
N ALA A 34 20.21 -17.33 23.30
CA ALA A 34 20.47 -18.76 23.22
C ALA A 34 21.98 -19.10 23.25
N ASP A 35 22.85 -18.13 22.94
CA ASP A 35 24.32 -18.31 22.94
C ASP A 35 24.96 -18.06 24.32
N ALA A 36 24.18 -17.61 25.31
CA ALA A 36 24.69 -17.19 26.62
C ALA A 36 24.48 -18.19 27.77
N LEU A 37 24.02 -19.43 27.49
CA LEU A 37 23.86 -20.48 28.50
C LEU A 37 24.55 -21.78 28.07
N GLY A 38 25.87 -21.85 28.28
CA GLY A 38 26.66 -23.02 27.92
C GLY A 38 28.06 -23.09 28.55
N GLU A 39 28.21 -22.84 29.85
CA GLU A 39 29.38 -23.35 30.59
C GLU A 39 29.15 -24.83 30.93
N ALA A 40 29.53 -25.74 30.01
CA ALA A 40 30.08 -27.06 30.30
C ALA A 40 30.29 -27.84 29.00
N GLY A 41 31.54 -28.15 28.67
CA GLY A 41 31.89 -29.17 27.68
C GLY A 41 32.50 -28.61 26.40
N GLN A 42 33.82 -28.80 26.26
CA GLN A 42 34.50 -28.67 24.99
C GLN A 42 33.85 -29.61 23.96
N VAL A 43 33.11 -29.05 23.01
CA VAL A 43 32.86 -29.66 21.71
C VAL A 43 33.26 -28.62 20.68
N LEU A 44 34.47 -28.77 20.14
CA LEU A 44 34.90 -28.07 18.94
C LEU A 44 34.08 -28.63 17.75
N ALA A 45 32.84 -28.16 17.59
CA ALA A 45 32.02 -28.35 16.41
C ALA A 45 31.85 -26.99 15.71
N PRO A 46 31.71 -26.98 14.38
CA PRO A 46 32.41 -26.03 13.54
C PRO A 46 31.72 -24.67 13.55
N ALA A 47 32.53 -23.62 13.76
CA ALA A 47 32.13 -22.22 13.50
C ALA A 47 31.56 -22.01 12.07
N GLY A 48 31.79 -22.96 11.15
CA GLY A 48 31.19 -22.97 9.82
C GLY A 48 29.67 -23.17 9.78
N ILE A 49 29.05 -23.94 10.68
CA ILE A 49 27.60 -24.20 10.62
C ILE A 49 26.80 -22.97 11.06
N ALA A 50 27.23 -22.27 12.11
CA ALA A 50 26.58 -21.02 12.54
C ALA A 50 26.69 -19.88 11.50
N VAL A 51 27.80 -19.82 10.75
CA VAL A 51 27.96 -18.88 9.62
C VAL A 51 27.06 -19.26 8.44
N ILE A 52 26.86 -20.56 8.19
CA ILE A 52 25.95 -21.06 7.16
C ILE A 52 24.49 -20.78 7.53
N ASP A 53 24.09 -20.96 8.78
CA ASP A 53 22.74 -20.64 9.27
C ASP A 53 22.44 -19.13 9.17
N GLY A 54 23.43 -18.28 9.47
CA GLY A 54 23.32 -16.83 9.24
C GLY A 54 23.18 -16.46 7.76
N LEU A 55 23.88 -17.18 6.87
CA LEU A 55 23.78 -16.98 5.42
C LEU A 55 22.46 -17.50 4.85
N LEU A 56 21.95 -18.63 5.36
CA LEU A 56 20.64 -19.19 5.01
C LEU A 56 19.51 -18.29 5.52
N ALA A 57 19.59 -17.76 6.73
CA ALA A 57 18.62 -16.79 7.24
C ALA A 57 18.56 -15.51 6.40
N VAL A 58 19.70 -15.02 5.91
CA VAL A 58 19.75 -13.89 4.96
C VAL A 58 19.15 -14.28 3.61
N GLN A 59 19.39 -15.49 3.11
CA GLN A 59 18.78 -16.00 1.88
C GLN A 59 17.28 -16.24 2.01
N GLU A 60 16.78 -16.67 3.16
CA GLU A 60 15.35 -16.82 3.43
C GLU A 60 14.63 -15.46 3.46
N VAL A 61 15.28 -14.42 3.98
CA VAL A 61 14.76 -13.05 3.94
C VAL A 61 14.71 -12.50 2.51
N GLU A 62 15.71 -12.82 1.68
CA GLU A 62 15.76 -12.38 0.28
C GLU A 62 14.81 -13.18 -0.63
N ASN A 63 14.52 -14.44 -0.29
CA ASN A 63 13.57 -15.32 -0.98
C ASN A 63 12.17 -15.34 -0.35
N ASP A 64 11.86 -14.39 0.53
CA ASP A 64 10.52 -14.30 1.13
C ASP A 64 9.47 -13.99 0.05
N PRO A 65 8.53 -14.90 -0.23
CA PRO A 65 7.49 -14.71 -1.25
C PRO A 65 6.61 -13.48 -0.98
N GLN A 66 6.52 -13.02 0.27
CA GLN A 66 5.80 -11.80 0.62
C GLN A 66 6.55 -10.54 0.15
N GLN A 67 7.88 -10.52 0.23
CA GLN A 67 8.69 -9.41 -0.28
C GLN A 67 8.65 -9.32 -1.81
N GLU A 68 8.74 -10.46 -2.50
CA GLU A 68 8.59 -10.54 -3.96
C GLU A 68 7.22 -9.98 -4.40
N THR A 69 6.14 -10.39 -3.73
CA THR A 69 4.77 -9.92 -4.00
C THR A 69 4.64 -8.42 -3.77
N ARG A 70 5.18 -7.90 -2.65
CA ARG A 70 5.19 -6.47 -2.34
C ARG A 70 5.96 -5.68 -3.39
N ARG A 71 7.13 -6.17 -3.83
CA ARG A 71 7.95 -5.50 -4.84
C ARG A 71 7.25 -5.42 -6.19
N LYS A 72 6.54 -6.49 -6.58
CA LYS A 72 5.70 -6.51 -7.80
C LYS A 72 4.56 -5.49 -7.70
N ALA A 73 3.86 -5.45 -6.56
CA ALA A 73 2.79 -4.47 -6.34
C ALA A 73 3.29 -3.01 -6.40
N LEU A 74 4.46 -2.73 -5.82
CA LEU A 74 5.08 -1.40 -5.86
C LEU A 74 5.49 -0.98 -7.28
N ARG A 75 6.13 -1.88 -8.04
CA ARG A 75 6.51 -1.61 -9.45
C ARG A 75 5.28 -1.30 -10.28
N HIS A 76 4.24 -2.13 -10.14
CA HIS A 76 2.97 -1.93 -10.82
C HIS A 76 2.28 -0.63 -10.44
N GLY A 77 2.31 -0.26 -9.15
CA GLY A 77 1.81 1.03 -8.67
C GLY A 77 2.54 2.20 -9.33
N ALA A 78 3.88 2.12 -9.40
CA ALA A 78 4.69 3.14 -10.06
C ALA A 78 4.37 3.26 -11.56
N GLU A 79 4.16 2.16 -12.26
CA GLU A 79 3.76 2.16 -13.67
C GLU A 79 2.41 2.85 -13.90
N VAL A 80 1.41 2.57 -13.05
CA VAL A 80 0.10 3.26 -13.11
C VAL A 80 0.24 4.75 -12.84
N LEU A 81 1.01 5.13 -11.82
CA LEU A 81 1.25 6.54 -11.50
C LEU A 81 1.92 7.27 -12.67
N GLN A 82 2.88 6.62 -13.35
CA GLN A 82 3.50 7.20 -14.54
C GLN A 82 2.49 7.39 -15.68
N GLN A 83 1.59 6.43 -15.92
CA GLN A 83 0.55 6.57 -16.93
C GLN A 83 -0.41 7.73 -16.63
N LEU A 84 -0.74 7.94 -15.35
CA LEU A 84 -1.55 9.07 -14.91
C LEU A 84 -0.81 10.40 -15.12
N ASP A 85 0.49 10.45 -14.86
CA ASP A 85 1.32 11.63 -15.12
C ASP A 85 1.42 11.95 -16.62
N ASP A 86 1.60 10.94 -17.48
CA ASP A 86 1.66 11.13 -18.93
C ASP A 86 0.31 11.67 -19.46
N LEU A 87 -0.80 11.11 -18.96
CA LEU A 87 -2.14 11.60 -19.27
C LEU A 87 -2.32 13.06 -18.82
N ARG A 88 -1.84 13.42 -17.62
CA ARG A 88 -1.86 14.81 -17.14
C ARG A 88 -1.08 15.74 -18.07
N HIS A 89 0.12 15.34 -18.50
CA HIS A 89 0.92 16.14 -19.42
C HIS A 89 0.22 16.38 -20.75
N ASP A 90 -0.41 15.35 -21.32
CA ASP A 90 -1.17 15.48 -22.56
C ASP A 90 -2.36 16.44 -22.42
N ILE A 91 -3.13 16.30 -21.32
CA ILE A 91 -4.26 17.20 -21.03
C ILE A 91 -3.78 18.65 -20.88
N LEU A 92 -2.68 18.88 -20.15
CA LEU A 92 -2.08 20.22 -20.00
C LEU A 92 -1.54 20.78 -21.31
N ALA A 93 -1.12 19.92 -22.25
CA ALA A 93 -0.73 20.29 -23.60
C ALA A 93 -1.94 20.52 -24.54
N GLY A 94 -3.17 20.46 -24.01
CA GLY A 94 -4.40 20.67 -24.77
C GLY A 94 -4.84 19.47 -25.60
N ARG A 95 -4.27 18.28 -25.38
CA ARG A 95 -4.65 17.04 -26.05
C ARG A 95 -5.31 16.11 -25.04
N VAL A 96 -6.59 15.83 -25.18
CA VAL A 96 -7.27 14.85 -24.34
C VAL A 96 -7.37 13.52 -25.10
N PRO A 97 -6.52 12.51 -24.81
CA PRO A 97 -6.52 11.26 -25.55
C PRO A 97 -7.71 10.38 -25.10
N GLU A 98 -8.86 10.54 -25.74
CA GLU A 98 -10.11 9.83 -25.41
C GLU A 98 -9.93 8.32 -25.26
N ALA A 99 -9.25 7.68 -26.22
CA ALA A 99 -8.98 6.24 -26.17
C ALA A 99 -8.21 5.82 -24.90
N ARG A 100 -7.27 6.66 -24.43
CA ARG A 100 -6.49 6.40 -23.22
C ARG A 100 -7.35 6.61 -21.96
N LEU A 101 -8.23 7.61 -21.95
CA LEU A 101 -9.20 7.81 -20.87
C LEU A 101 -10.17 6.62 -20.74
N ARG A 102 -10.72 6.12 -21.85
CA ARG A 102 -11.60 4.94 -21.85
C ARG A 102 -10.87 3.69 -21.33
N ALA A 103 -9.62 3.48 -21.76
CA ALA A 103 -8.79 2.38 -21.27
C ALA A 103 -8.48 2.51 -19.77
N LEU A 104 -8.17 3.72 -19.30
CA LEU A 104 -7.94 4.01 -17.89
C LEU A 104 -9.19 3.72 -17.05
N ALA A 105 -10.36 4.20 -17.47
CA ALA A 105 -11.61 3.99 -16.77
C ALA A 105 -11.94 2.50 -16.62
N THR A 106 -11.79 1.71 -17.70
CA THR A 106 -11.99 0.25 -17.68
C THR A 106 -11.01 -0.44 -16.72
N THR A 107 -9.75 -0.02 -16.75
CA THR A 107 -8.71 -0.57 -15.86
C THR A 107 -9.03 -0.28 -14.40
N LEU A 108 -9.41 0.96 -14.07
CA LEU A 108 -9.74 1.35 -12.70
C LEU A 108 -10.96 0.58 -12.17
N ALA A 109 -12.02 0.40 -12.97
CA ALA A 109 -13.19 -0.38 -12.59
C ALA A 109 -12.82 -1.82 -12.17
N SER A 110 -11.95 -2.49 -12.95
CA SER A 110 -11.47 -3.83 -12.59
C SER A 110 -10.65 -3.85 -11.30
N ARG A 111 -9.87 -2.80 -11.03
CA ARG A 111 -9.01 -2.74 -9.85
C ARG A 111 -9.76 -2.41 -8.58
N ILE A 112 -10.78 -1.58 -8.64
CA ILE A 112 -11.67 -1.31 -7.51
C ILE A 112 -12.28 -2.63 -7.02
N ALA A 113 -12.74 -3.49 -7.94
CA ALA A 113 -13.30 -4.79 -7.60
C ALA A 113 -12.30 -5.77 -6.95
N LEU A 114 -11.00 -5.59 -7.20
CA LEU A 114 -9.92 -6.43 -6.67
C LEU A 114 -9.20 -5.80 -5.46
N ALA A 115 -9.52 -4.55 -5.10
CA ALA A 115 -8.86 -3.84 -4.03
C ALA A 115 -9.26 -4.42 -2.67
N THR A 116 -8.27 -4.88 -1.91
CA THR A 116 -8.45 -5.43 -0.55
C THR A 116 -8.24 -4.38 0.53
N ASP A 117 -7.51 -3.30 0.21
CA ASP A 117 -7.29 -2.16 1.08
C ASP A 117 -8.41 -1.12 0.84
N PRO A 118 -9.20 -0.77 1.87
CA PRO A 118 -10.30 0.20 1.72
C PRO A 118 -9.81 1.60 1.35
N ASP A 119 -8.65 2.03 1.83
CA ASP A 119 -8.14 3.38 1.54
C ASP A 119 -7.71 3.47 0.08
N LEU A 120 -7.12 2.39 -0.46
CA LEU A 120 -6.78 2.28 -1.87
C LEU A 120 -8.03 2.28 -2.75
N ALA A 121 -9.08 1.55 -2.35
CA ALA A 121 -10.34 1.48 -3.09
C ALA A 121 -10.97 2.87 -3.26
N VAL A 122 -10.99 3.69 -2.21
CA VAL A 122 -11.49 5.06 -2.24
C VAL A 122 -10.72 5.91 -3.26
N VAL A 123 -9.38 5.86 -3.24
CA VAL A 123 -8.56 6.62 -4.18
C VAL A 123 -8.82 6.17 -5.63
N LEU A 124 -8.95 4.86 -5.86
CA LEU A 124 -9.24 4.34 -7.20
C LEU A 124 -10.63 4.78 -7.70
N GLU A 125 -11.64 4.81 -6.81
CA GLU A 125 -12.98 5.31 -7.13
C GLU A 125 -12.99 6.79 -7.48
N GLU A 126 -12.25 7.64 -6.74
CA GLU A 126 -12.14 9.07 -7.04
C GLU A 126 -11.50 9.31 -8.42
N ILE A 127 -10.43 8.58 -8.74
CA ILE A 127 -9.77 8.67 -10.04
C ILE A 127 -10.72 8.17 -11.15
N HIS A 128 -11.44 7.08 -10.91
CA HIS A 128 -12.40 6.52 -11.87
C HIS A 128 -13.52 7.51 -12.18
N LEU A 129 -14.14 8.09 -11.14
CA LEU A 129 -15.18 9.11 -11.28
C LEU A 129 -14.70 10.29 -12.12
N ARG A 130 -13.46 10.74 -11.89
CA ARG A 130 -12.89 11.85 -12.67
C ARG A 130 -12.66 11.48 -14.13
N ALA A 131 -12.18 10.27 -14.42
CA ALA A 131 -12.02 9.78 -15.79
C ALA A 131 -13.36 9.74 -16.54
N GLU A 132 -14.42 9.25 -15.89
CA GLU A 132 -15.78 9.22 -16.44
C GLU A 132 -16.32 10.63 -16.71
N VAL A 133 -16.10 11.58 -15.80
CA VAL A 133 -16.49 12.98 -16.00
C VAL A 133 -15.75 13.60 -17.18
N GLU A 134 -14.45 13.36 -17.33
CA GLU A 134 -13.69 13.87 -18.48
C GLU A 134 -14.16 13.25 -19.80
N LEU A 135 -14.48 11.95 -19.82
CA LEU A 135 -15.08 11.30 -21.00
C LEU A 135 -16.44 11.92 -21.34
N ALA A 136 -17.30 12.13 -20.35
CA ALA A 136 -18.61 12.76 -20.55
C ALA A 136 -18.49 14.19 -21.09
N LYS A 137 -17.44 14.95 -20.70
CA LYS A 137 -17.18 16.29 -21.26
C LYS A 137 -16.78 16.23 -22.74
N LEU A 138 -16.06 15.20 -23.16
CA LEU A 138 -15.73 15.01 -24.58
C LEU A 138 -16.96 14.62 -25.39
N ASP A 139 -17.78 13.70 -24.87
CA ASP A 139 -19.00 13.25 -25.54
C ASP A 139 -20.07 14.38 -25.63
N ALA A 140 -20.05 15.32 -24.68
CA ALA A 140 -20.94 16.49 -24.66
C ALA A 140 -20.40 17.71 -25.45
N ALA A 141 -19.15 17.66 -25.92
CA ALA A 141 -18.60 18.71 -26.79
C ALA A 141 -19.20 18.57 -28.21
N PRO A 142 -19.72 19.66 -28.81
CA PRO A 142 -20.39 19.62 -30.11
C PRO A 142 -19.44 19.44 -31.30
#